data_AF-A0A847XBZ5-F1
#
_entry.id   AF-A0A847XBZ5-F1
#
_cell.length_a   1.000
_cell.length_b   1.000
_cell.length_c   1.000
_cell.angle_alpha   90.00
_cell.angle_beta   90.00
_cell.angle_gamma   90.00
#
_symmetry.space_group_name_H-M   'P 1'
#
loop_
_entity.id
_entity.type
_entity.pdbx_description
1 polymer ?
#
loop_
_entity_poly.entity_id
_entity_poly.type
_entity_poly.pdbx_seq_one_letter_code
_entity_poly.pdbx_strand_id
1 'polypeptide(L)'
;MDKLSMKKMITKEFINKILNGAATLVDGAWILNGKGDLINIMIAFALIIVTPLSTVAIAYTISLAGLGSGAANVGITVALFTLAYGSSRVNNKGTTFALFFAGPKMLMPNYLGNPIMSLPIVINSIVTDLSAYIFKIQKTTASAGFGLTGLAGPINAYTFMEGNAFISVMILIIQYLIVPLGIAMITHTIFTKMNLYTDDMYKFAGSDK
;
A
#
# COMPACT_ATOMS: atom_id res chain seq x y z
N MET A 1 -47.19 -9.44 -3.73
CA MET A 1 -45.88 -8.79 -3.98
C MET A 1 -45.96 -8.07 -5.32
N ASP A 2 -45.80 -6.75 -5.29
CA ASP A 2 -46.07 -5.87 -6.42
C ASP A 2 -45.01 -6.01 -7.53
N LYS A 3 -45.41 -6.03 -8.81
CA LYS A 3 -44.51 -6.23 -9.97
C LYS A 3 -43.41 -5.16 -10.03
N LEU A 4 -43.69 -3.96 -9.50
CA LEU A 4 -42.74 -2.86 -9.39
C LEU A 4 -41.63 -3.12 -8.35
N SER A 5 -41.98 -3.78 -7.24
CA SER A 5 -41.05 -4.15 -6.18
C SER A 5 -40.11 -5.28 -6.64
N MET A 6 -40.66 -6.24 -7.38
CA MET A 6 -39.90 -7.35 -7.96
C MET A 6 -38.91 -6.88 -9.04
N LYS A 7 -39.30 -5.91 -9.89
CA LYS A 7 -38.40 -5.30 -10.88
C LYS A 7 -37.26 -4.52 -10.21
N LYS A 8 -37.54 -3.74 -9.16
CA LYS A 8 -36.50 -3.06 -8.36
C LYS A 8 -35.56 -4.05 -7.65
N MET A 9 -36.07 -5.18 -7.19
CA MET A 9 -35.27 -6.21 -6.52
C MET A 9 -34.36 -6.95 -7.51
N ILE A 10 -34.87 -7.31 -8.69
CA ILE A 10 -34.09 -7.94 -9.77
C ILE A 10 -33.04 -6.97 -10.33
N THR A 11 -33.37 -5.68 -10.50
CA THR A 11 -32.38 -4.67 -10.92
C THR A 11 -31.28 -4.50 -9.87
N LYS A 12 -31.61 -4.49 -8.57
CA LYS A 12 -30.63 -4.42 -7.48
C LYS A 12 -29.74 -5.66 -7.40
N GLU A 13 -30.28 -6.86 -7.59
CA GLU A 13 -29.48 -8.09 -7.62
C GLU A 13 -28.59 -8.19 -8.86
N PHE A 14 -29.09 -7.76 -10.03
CA PHE A 14 -28.30 -7.74 -11.26
C PHE A 14 -27.16 -6.71 -11.18
N ILE A 15 -27.44 -5.54 -10.60
CA ILE A 15 -26.42 -4.53 -10.28
C ILE A 15 -25.41 -5.08 -9.27
N ASN A 16 -25.84 -5.75 -8.19
CA ASN A 16 -24.93 -6.37 -7.23
C ASN A 16 -24.10 -7.51 -7.84
N LYS A 17 -24.64 -8.26 -8.82
CA LYS A 17 -23.88 -9.29 -9.55
C LYS A 17 -22.81 -8.71 -10.47
N ILE A 18 -23.07 -7.56 -11.10
CA ILE A 18 -22.07 -6.82 -11.89
C ILE A 18 -21.07 -6.11 -10.97
N LEU A 19 -21.51 -5.65 -9.78
CA LEU A 19 -20.70 -4.95 -8.79
C LEU A 19 -19.92 -5.87 -7.82
N ASN A 20 -19.91 -7.19 -8.04
CA ASN A 20 -19.18 -8.17 -7.21
C ASN A 20 -17.64 -7.96 -7.19
N GLY A 21 -17.14 -6.93 -7.87
CA GLY A 21 -15.81 -6.38 -7.69
C GLY A 21 -15.72 -4.97 -8.25
N ALA A 22 -16.69 -4.09 -7.98
CA ALA A 22 -16.61 -2.71 -8.43
C ALA A 22 -16.76 -1.72 -7.27
N ALA A 23 -15.87 -0.73 -7.29
CA ALA A 23 -15.89 0.47 -6.49
C ALA A 23 -17.30 1.10 -6.45
N THR A 24 -17.86 1.28 -5.26
CA THR A 24 -19.13 1.99 -5.06
C THR A 24 -18.82 3.41 -4.60
N LEU A 25 -19.33 4.41 -5.32
CA LEU A 25 -19.28 5.80 -4.88
C LEU A 25 -20.34 6.03 -3.80
N VAL A 26 -19.90 6.31 -2.57
CA VAL A 26 -20.76 6.59 -1.42
C VAL A 26 -20.32 7.93 -0.84
N ASP A 27 -21.24 8.88 -0.72
CA ASP A 27 -20.99 10.23 -0.19
C ASP A 27 -19.82 10.99 -0.86
N GLY A 28 -19.64 10.79 -2.16
CA GLY A 28 -18.57 11.42 -2.94
C GLY A 28 -17.19 10.75 -2.80
N ALA A 29 -17.08 9.67 -2.02
CA ALA A 29 -15.87 8.86 -1.85
C ALA A 29 -16.00 7.49 -2.52
N TRP A 30 -14.93 7.01 -3.15
CA TRP A 30 -14.90 5.65 -3.72
C TRP A 30 -14.62 4.63 -2.62
N ILE A 31 -15.59 3.75 -2.36
CA ILE A 31 -15.49 2.64 -1.42
C ILE A 31 -15.31 1.33 -2.20
N LEU A 32 -14.21 0.63 -1.94
CA LEU A 32 -13.87 -0.63 -2.59
C LEU A 32 -14.33 -1.81 -1.73
N ASN A 33 -15.20 -2.64 -2.29
CA ASN A 33 -15.74 -3.82 -1.60
C ASN A 33 -15.20 -5.15 -2.16
N GLY A 34 -14.61 -5.14 -3.37
CA GLY A 34 -14.06 -6.32 -4.03
C GLY A 34 -12.59 -6.56 -3.72
N LYS A 35 -12.19 -7.83 -3.55
CA LYS A 35 -10.79 -8.23 -3.35
C LYS A 35 -9.87 -7.80 -4.51
N GLY A 36 -10.36 -7.89 -5.75
CA GLY A 36 -9.62 -7.49 -6.95
C GLY A 36 -9.36 -5.98 -7.06
N ASP A 37 -10.21 -5.15 -6.46
CA ASP A 37 -10.02 -3.69 -6.51
C ASP A 37 -8.98 -3.22 -5.50
N LEU A 38 -8.93 -3.88 -4.32
CA LEU A 38 -7.99 -3.55 -3.26
C LEU A 38 -6.55 -3.84 -3.67
N ILE A 39 -6.31 -5.01 -4.26
CA ILE A 39 -4.98 -5.38 -4.77
C ILE A 39 -4.50 -4.43 -5.86
N ASN A 40 -5.39 -4.00 -6.76
CA ASN A 40 -5.05 -3.06 -7.84
C ASN A 40 -4.69 -1.68 -7.27
N ILE A 41 -5.47 -1.15 -6.33
CA ILE A 41 -5.14 0.10 -5.65
C ILE A 41 -3.83 0.00 -4.88
N MET A 42 -3.62 -1.12 -4.19
CA MET A 42 -2.41 -1.28 -3.42
C MET A 42 -1.16 -1.28 -4.31
N ILE A 43 -1.18 -2.05 -5.41
CA ILE A 43 -0.11 -2.06 -6.40
C ILE A 43 0.08 -0.66 -7.01
N ALA A 44 -1.01 0.00 -7.41
CA ALA A 44 -0.94 1.32 -8.02
C ALA A 44 -0.28 2.35 -7.09
N PHE A 45 -0.73 2.45 -5.85
CA PHE A 45 -0.16 3.40 -4.88
C PHE A 45 1.27 3.03 -4.48
N ALA A 46 1.61 1.73 -4.40
CA ALA A 46 2.97 1.27 -4.13
C ALA A 46 3.95 1.66 -5.25
N LEU A 47 3.53 1.65 -6.51
CA LEU A 47 4.36 2.08 -7.63
C LEU A 47 4.42 3.61 -7.74
N ILE A 48 3.27 4.28 -7.62
CA ILE A 48 3.16 5.74 -7.77
C ILE A 48 4.01 6.48 -6.73
N ILE A 49 4.10 6.01 -5.48
CA ILE A 49 4.86 6.72 -4.44
C ILE A 49 6.35 6.87 -4.76
N VAL A 50 6.91 5.95 -5.54
CA VAL A 50 8.33 5.98 -5.93
C VAL A 50 8.56 6.93 -7.13
N THR A 51 7.50 7.36 -7.81
CA THR A 51 7.54 8.28 -8.95
C THR A 51 7.45 9.75 -8.49
N PRO A 52 7.66 10.76 -9.38
CA PRO A 52 7.53 12.16 -8.98
C PRO A 52 6.09 12.58 -8.59
N LEU A 53 5.09 11.72 -8.83
CA LEU A 53 3.68 12.00 -8.53
C LEU A 53 3.40 12.08 -7.02
N SER A 54 2.35 12.82 -6.66
CA SER A 54 1.87 12.92 -5.28
C SER A 54 0.72 11.94 -5.05
N THR A 55 0.99 10.85 -4.33
CA THR A 55 -0.03 9.88 -3.89
C THR A 55 -1.07 10.51 -2.99
N VAL A 56 -0.68 11.46 -2.14
CA VAL A 56 -1.60 12.21 -1.27
C VAL A 56 -2.57 13.04 -2.11
N ALA A 57 -2.06 13.77 -3.11
CA ALA A 57 -2.92 14.55 -4.01
C ALA A 57 -3.89 13.64 -4.77
N ILE A 58 -3.40 12.51 -5.32
CA ILE A 58 -4.24 11.55 -6.03
C ILE A 58 -5.33 11.00 -5.11
N ALA A 59 -5.00 10.59 -3.88
CA ALA A 59 -5.96 10.11 -2.91
C ALA A 59 -7.07 11.14 -2.65
N TYR A 60 -6.71 12.42 -2.47
CA TYR A 60 -7.69 13.50 -2.31
C TYR A 60 -8.54 13.72 -3.55
N THR A 61 -7.94 13.72 -4.74
CA THR A 61 -8.66 13.92 -6.00
C THR A 61 -9.73 12.86 -6.22
N ILE A 62 -9.42 11.60 -5.90
CA ILE A 62 -10.40 10.51 -6.02
C ILE A 62 -11.18 10.29 -4.72
N SER A 63 -11.03 11.12 -3.70
CA SER A 63 -11.69 10.96 -2.39
C SER A 63 -11.62 9.51 -1.86
N LEU A 64 -10.42 8.90 -1.92
CA LEU A 64 -10.23 7.49 -1.57
C LEU A 64 -10.46 7.28 -0.06
N ALA A 65 -11.37 6.39 0.33
CA ALA A 65 -11.69 6.15 1.75
C ALA A 65 -12.01 4.68 2.04
N GLY A 66 -12.18 4.34 3.32
CA GLY A 66 -12.56 3.00 3.76
C GLY A 66 -11.45 1.96 3.56
N LEU A 67 -11.81 0.79 3.01
CA LEU A 67 -10.85 -0.29 2.76
C LEU A 67 -9.85 0.06 1.65
N GLY A 68 -10.27 0.86 0.65
CA GLY A 68 -9.42 1.28 -0.45
C GLY A 68 -8.27 2.19 0.00
N SER A 69 -8.53 3.12 0.92
CA SER A 69 -7.49 3.97 1.51
C SER A 69 -6.55 3.18 2.41
N GLY A 70 -7.06 2.15 3.09
CA GLY A 70 -6.25 1.19 3.83
C GLY A 70 -5.27 0.45 2.91
N ALA A 71 -5.78 -0.12 1.82
CA ALA A 71 -4.98 -0.82 0.81
C ALA A 71 -3.90 0.09 0.20
N ALA A 72 -4.26 1.31 -0.23
CA ALA A 72 -3.30 2.29 -0.74
C ALA A 72 -2.16 2.58 0.26
N ASN A 73 -2.51 2.79 1.54
CA ASN A 73 -1.54 3.10 2.58
C ASN A 73 -0.61 1.90 2.88
N VAL A 74 -1.15 0.68 2.93
CA VAL A 74 -0.34 -0.53 3.10
C VAL A 74 0.58 -0.73 1.89
N GLY A 75 0.12 -0.45 0.67
CA GLY A 75 0.95 -0.52 -0.54
C GLY A 75 2.16 0.40 -0.49
N ILE A 76 1.96 1.65 -0.05
CA ILE A 76 3.07 2.58 0.16
C ILE A 76 4.04 2.06 1.23
N THR A 77 3.53 1.43 2.28
CA THR A 77 4.34 0.81 3.33
C THR A 77 5.17 -0.34 2.77
N VAL A 78 4.59 -1.16 1.90
CA VAL A 78 5.30 -2.23 1.20
C VAL A 78 6.44 -1.69 0.33
N ALA A 79 6.16 -0.64 -0.46
CA ALA A 79 7.19 0.01 -1.26
C ALA A 79 8.33 0.55 -0.37
N LEU A 80 7.98 1.18 0.76
CA LEU A 80 8.94 1.69 1.73
C LEU A 80 9.86 0.58 2.27
N PHE A 81 9.32 -0.55 2.74
CA PHE A 81 10.15 -1.63 3.28
C PHE A 81 10.95 -2.36 2.20
N THR A 82 10.39 -2.52 1.00
CA THR A 82 11.11 -3.13 -0.13
C THR A 82 12.37 -2.31 -0.45
N LEU A 83 12.20 -0.99 -0.52
CA LEU A 83 13.31 -0.07 -0.79
C LEU A 83 14.25 0.10 0.41
N ALA A 84 13.73 0.15 1.64
CA ALA A 84 14.53 0.28 2.84
C ALA A 84 15.38 -0.96 3.10
N TYR A 85 14.86 -2.16 2.86
CA TYR A 85 15.65 -3.38 3.00
C TYR A 85 16.77 -3.44 1.97
N GLY A 86 16.48 -3.18 0.68
CA GLY A 86 17.53 -3.11 -0.33
C GLY A 86 18.56 -2.01 -0.03
N SER A 87 18.11 -0.83 0.40
CA SER A 87 18.98 0.27 0.85
C SER A 87 19.89 -0.16 2.01
N SER A 88 19.39 -0.94 2.97
CA SER A 88 20.19 -1.41 4.12
C SER A 88 21.37 -2.32 3.75
N ARG A 89 21.37 -2.89 2.54
CA ARG A 89 22.44 -3.76 2.03
C ARG A 89 23.63 -2.97 1.48
N VAL A 90 23.42 -1.73 1.04
CA VAL A 90 24.42 -0.93 0.30
C VAL A 90 24.66 0.46 0.87
N ASN A 91 23.68 1.04 1.54
CA ASN A 91 23.78 2.38 2.11
C ASN A 91 24.06 2.31 3.60
N ASN A 92 24.54 3.42 4.15
CA ASN A 92 24.69 3.56 5.59
C ASN A 92 23.31 3.53 6.30
N LYS A 93 23.34 3.27 7.60
CA LYS A 93 22.12 3.19 8.43
C LYS A 93 21.34 4.50 8.46
N GLY A 94 22.02 5.65 8.37
CA GLY A 94 21.38 6.98 8.37
C GLY A 94 20.53 7.23 7.13
N THR A 95 21.07 6.96 5.96
CA THR A 95 20.38 7.02 4.66
C THR A 95 19.19 6.06 4.65
N THR A 96 19.38 4.82 5.12
CA THR A 96 18.28 3.85 5.22
C THR A 96 17.17 4.33 6.16
N PHE A 97 17.55 4.91 7.31
CA PHE A 97 16.58 5.43 8.26
C PHE A 97 15.84 6.68 7.73
N ALA A 98 16.52 7.51 6.95
CA ALA A 98 15.92 8.69 6.33
C ALA A 98 14.76 8.32 5.38
N LEU A 99 14.74 7.14 4.76
CA LEU A 99 13.60 6.68 3.95
C LEU A 99 12.29 6.67 4.73
N PHE A 100 12.30 6.39 6.03
CA PHE A 100 11.07 6.37 6.84
C PHE A 100 10.45 7.76 7.07
N PHE A 101 11.20 8.83 6.79
CA PHE A 101 10.75 10.21 6.91
C PHE A 101 10.61 10.89 5.54
N ALA A 102 11.58 10.71 4.65
CA ALA A 102 11.55 11.23 3.28
C ALA A 102 10.63 10.42 2.35
N GLY A 103 10.31 9.19 2.73
CA GLY A 103 9.49 8.25 1.98
C GLY A 103 10.25 7.50 0.87
N PRO A 104 9.55 6.58 0.18
CA PRO A 104 10.09 5.80 -0.95
C PRO A 104 10.71 6.68 -2.06
N LYS A 105 10.20 7.90 -2.21
CA LYS A 105 10.64 8.89 -3.20
C LYS A 105 12.11 9.27 -3.07
N MET A 106 12.74 9.02 -1.93
CA MET A 106 14.19 9.22 -1.74
C MET A 106 15.04 8.39 -2.72
N LEU A 107 14.55 7.20 -3.13
CA LEU A 107 15.20 6.36 -4.15
C LEU A 107 14.55 6.51 -5.55
N MET A 108 13.81 7.59 -5.80
CA MET A 108 13.18 7.84 -7.10
C MET A 108 14.16 7.81 -8.28
N PRO A 109 15.36 8.45 -8.21
CA PRO A 109 16.31 8.39 -9.34
C PRO A 109 16.74 6.95 -9.66
N ASN A 110 16.99 6.15 -8.62
CA ASN A 110 17.35 4.74 -8.74
C ASN A 110 16.24 3.91 -9.37
N TYR A 111 15.00 4.10 -8.91
CA TYR A 111 13.83 3.39 -9.41
C TYR A 111 13.52 3.71 -10.87
N LEU A 112 13.59 4.99 -11.25
CA LEU A 112 13.38 5.41 -12.65
C LEU A 112 14.51 4.91 -13.57
N GLY A 113 15.74 4.79 -13.05
CA GLY A 113 16.87 4.19 -13.76
C GLY A 113 16.80 2.66 -13.86
N ASN A 114 16.12 1.99 -12.92
CA ASN A 114 16.02 0.53 -12.85
C ASN A 114 14.56 0.09 -12.62
N PRO A 115 13.70 0.10 -13.65
CA PRO A 115 12.29 -0.27 -13.53
C PRO A 115 12.05 -1.69 -13.01
N ILE A 116 13.04 -2.58 -13.08
CA ILE A 116 12.97 -3.93 -12.52
C ILE A 116 12.71 -3.94 -11.00
N MET A 117 13.03 -2.86 -10.30
CA MET A 117 12.69 -2.66 -8.89
C MET A 117 11.17 -2.65 -8.63
N SER A 118 10.34 -2.44 -9.67
CA SER A 118 8.89 -2.57 -9.55
C SER A 118 8.44 -4.02 -9.27
N LEU A 119 9.16 -5.01 -9.81
CA LEU A 119 8.78 -6.42 -9.68
C LEU A 119 8.68 -6.91 -8.22
N PRO A 120 9.71 -6.71 -7.36
CA PRO A 120 9.56 -7.07 -5.94
C PRO A 120 8.49 -6.23 -5.24
N ILE A 121 8.30 -4.96 -5.61
CA ILE A 121 7.24 -4.11 -5.03
C ILE A 121 5.85 -4.66 -5.34
N VAL A 122 5.59 -5.07 -6.58
CA VAL A 122 4.31 -5.65 -7.00
C VAL A 122 4.07 -6.97 -6.27
N ILE A 123 5.05 -7.87 -6.24
CA ILE A 123 4.91 -9.18 -5.58
C ILE A 123 4.68 -9.01 -4.08
N ASN A 124 5.47 -8.16 -3.42
CA ASN A 124 5.29 -7.86 -2.00
C ASN A 124 3.91 -7.27 -1.71
N SER A 125 3.39 -6.45 -2.63
CA SER A 125 2.05 -5.85 -2.50
C SER A 125 0.99 -6.95 -2.58
N ILE A 126 1.04 -7.82 -3.59
CA ILE A 126 0.10 -8.95 -3.75
C ILE A 126 0.04 -9.81 -2.48
N VAL A 127 1.19 -10.14 -1.91
CA VAL A 127 1.25 -10.99 -0.70
C VAL A 127 0.72 -10.26 0.54
N THR A 128 1.06 -8.98 0.69
CA THR A 128 0.61 -8.17 1.84
C THR A 128 -0.87 -7.82 1.77
N ASP A 129 -1.49 -7.87 0.58
CA ASP A 129 -2.92 -7.56 0.38
C ASP A 129 -3.78 -8.53 1.16
N LEU A 130 -3.37 -9.80 1.15
CA LEU A 130 -4.06 -10.87 1.82
C LEU A 130 -4.16 -10.59 3.33
N SER A 131 -3.09 -10.09 3.95
CA SER A 131 -3.12 -9.73 5.37
C SER A 131 -3.95 -8.45 5.62
N ALA A 132 -3.81 -7.44 4.76
CA ALA A 132 -4.56 -6.19 4.87
C ALA A 132 -6.08 -6.41 4.78
N TYR A 133 -6.51 -7.32 3.88
CA TYR A 133 -7.91 -7.71 3.73
C TYR A 133 -8.44 -8.44 4.97
N ILE A 134 -7.67 -9.37 5.54
CA ILE A 134 -8.07 -10.12 6.75
C ILE A 134 -8.29 -9.16 7.93
N PHE A 135 -7.38 -8.20 8.12
CA PHE A 135 -7.47 -7.23 9.21
C PHE A 135 -8.42 -6.05 8.93
N LYS A 136 -9.01 -5.99 7.73
CA LYS A 136 -9.96 -4.94 7.31
C LYS A 136 -9.47 -3.52 7.66
N ILE A 137 -8.21 -3.24 7.37
CA ILE A 137 -7.61 -1.94 7.71
C ILE A 137 -8.33 -0.83 6.93
N GLN A 138 -8.91 0.12 7.66
CA GLN A 138 -9.62 1.27 7.09
C GLN A 138 -8.97 2.58 7.49
N LYS A 139 -9.09 3.58 6.61
CA LYS A 139 -8.41 4.87 6.77
C LYS A 139 -9.15 6.05 6.17
N THR A 140 -8.67 7.25 6.51
CA THR A 140 -9.03 8.48 5.80
C THR A 140 -8.30 8.63 4.47
N THR A 141 -8.84 9.52 3.64
CA THR A 141 -8.20 9.99 2.40
C THR A 141 -6.83 10.62 2.64
N ALA A 142 -6.68 11.36 3.75
CA ALA A 142 -5.42 12.00 4.11
C ALA A 142 -4.30 10.97 4.29
N SER A 143 -4.56 9.89 5.02
CA SER A 143 -3.53 8.90 5.33
C SER A 143 -3.28 7.92 4.17
N ALA A 144 -4.21 7.73 3.25
CA ALA A 144 -4.06 6.86 2.08
C ALA A 144 -2.73 7.09 1.31
N GLY A 145 -2.31 8.35 1.18
CA GLY A 145 -1.14 8.74 0.41
C GLY A 145 0.21 8.75 1.15
N PHE A 146 0.26 8.53 2.47
CA PHE A 146 1.50 8.61 3.25
C PHE A 146 2.14 7.25 3.59
N GLY A 147 1.35 6.17 3.63
CA GLY A 147 1.81 4.87 4.11
C GLY A 147 2.34 4.94 5.54
N LEU A 148 3.46 4.26 5.81
CA LEU A 148 4.17 4.29 7.10
C LEU A 148 5.04 5.54 7.30
N THR A 149 5.25 6.35 6.25
CA THR A 149 6.14 7.52 6.32
C THR A 149 5.70 8.47 7.45
N GLY A 150 6.63 8.79 8.34
CA GLY A 150 6.35 9.64 9.51
C GLY A 150 5.28 9.08 10.48
N LEU A 151 5.00 7.77 10.43
CA LEU A 151 3.96 7.08 11.21
C LEU A 151 2.52 7.55 10.96
N ALA A 152 2.29 8.40 9.95
CA ALA A 152 0.98 8.96 9.64
C ALA A 152 -0.07 7.87 9.36
N GLY A 153 0.33 6.78 8.69
CA GLY A 153 -0.52 5.63 8.43
C GLY A 153 -1.00 4.94 9.70
N PRO A 154 -0.12 4.29 10.48
CA PRO A 154 -0.53 3.55 11.67
C PRO A 154 -1.34 4.39 12.66
N ILE A 155 -0.93 5.65 12.89
CA ILE A 155 -1.65 6.56 13.79
C ILE A 155 -3.08 6.79 13.32
N ASN A 156 -3.29 7.04 12.02
CA ASN A 156 -4.63 7.21 11.48
C ASN A 156 -5.43 5.90 11.45
N ALA A 157 -4.80 4.74 11.19
CA ALA A 157 -5.51 3.46 11.23
C ALA A 157 -6.03 3.14 12.63
N TYR A 158 -5.25 3.47 13.67
CA TYR A 158 -5.63 3.26 15.05
C TYR A 158 -6.94 3.97 15.42
N THR A 159 -7.23 5.14 14.84
CA THR A 159 -8.47 5.89 15.14
C THR A 159 -9.74 5.22 14.60
N PHE A 160 -9.62 4.26 13.67
CA PHE A 160 -10.74 3.49 13.13
C PHE A 160 -10.85 2.08 13.73
N MET A 161 -9.94 1.71 14.63
CA MET A 161 -9.97 0.42 15.29
C MET A 161 -10.80 0.49 16.57
N GLU A 162 -11.82 -0.35 16.66
CA GLU A 162 -12.65 -0.50 17.85
C GLU A 162 -12.15 -1.69 18.69
N GLY A 163 -12.28 -1.59 20.02
CA GLY A 163 -11.97 -2.68 20.96
C GLY A 163 -10.71 -2.44 21.80
N ASN A 164 -10.04 -3.53 22.17
CA ASN A 164 -8.90 -3.48 23.09
C ASN A 164 -7.68 -2.83 22.44
N ALA A 165 -7.18 -1.74 23.03
CA ALA A 165 -6.01 -0.99 22.56
C ALA A 165 -4.77 -1.86 22.32
N PHE A 166 -4.52 -2.85 23.18
CA PHE A 166 -3.39 -3.77 23.03
C PHE A 166 -3.52 -4.62 21.76
N ILE A 167 -4.71 -5.13 21.47
CA ILE A 167 -4.96 -5.93 20.26
C ILE A 167 -4.80 -5.06 19.01
N SER A 168 -5.34 -3.85 19.01
CA SER A 168 -5.22 -2.91 17.88
C SER A 168 -3.76 -2.57 17.57
N VAL A 169 -2.96 -2.28 18.61
CA VAL A 169 -1.51 -2.03 18.44
C VAL A 169 -0.79 -3.26 17.90
N MET A 170 -1.12 -4.47 18.36
CA MET A 170 -0.54 -5.71 17.84
C MET A 170 -0.87 -5.91 16.35
N ILE A 171 -2.11 -5.68 15.94
CA ILE A 171 -2.53 -5.74 14.53
C ILE A 171 -1.74 -4.74 13.69
N LEU A 172 -1.59 -3.50 14.18
CA LEU A 172 -0.83 -2.47 13.47
C LEU A 172 0.64 -2.86 13.33
N ILE A 173 1.29 -3.39 14.37
CA ILE A 173 2.68 -3.84 14.28
C ILE A 173 2.81 -4.98 13.27
N ILE A 174 1.90 -5.95 13.30
CA ILE A 174 1.94 -7.07 12.34
C ILE A 174 1.78 -6.54 10.91
N GLN A 175 0.79 -5.69 10.67
CA GLN A 175 0.43 -5.24 9.33
C GLN A 175 1.39 -4.17 8.76
N TYR A 176 1.92 -3.29 9.60
CA TYR A 176 2.77 -2.18 9.18
C TYR A 176 4.26 -2.46 9.31
N LEU A 177 4.68 -3.46 10.06
CA LEU A 177 6.10 -3.76 10.26
C LEU A 177 6.42 -5.20 9.89
N ILE A 178 5.80 -6.17 10.54
CA ILE A 178 6.22 -7.58 10.42
C ILE A 178 5.97 -8.14 9.02
N VAL A 179 4.75 -8.01 8.48
CA VAL A 179 4.41 -8.55 7.16
C VAL A 179 5.19 -7.85 6.04
N PRO A 180 5.18 -6.50 5.93
CA PRO A 180 5.88 -5.83 4.84
C PRO A 180 7.40 -6.00 4.89
N LEU A 181 8.00 -6.00 6.08
CA LEU A 181 9.44 -6.22 6.24
C LEU A 181 9.81 -7.68 5.92
N GLY A 182 9.06 -8.63 6.45
CA GLY A 182 9.31 -10.06 6.24
C GLY A 182 9.25 -10.43 4.76
N ILE A 183 8.23 -9.97 4.04
CA ILE A 183 8.12 -10.26 2.60
C ILE A 183 9.19 -9.54 1.78
N ALA A 184 9.56 -8.30 2.14
CA ALA A 184 10.64 -7.57 1.49
C ALA A 184 11.99 -8.29 1.62
N MET A 185 12.29 -8.85 2.80
CA MET A 185 13.50 -9.64 3.02
C MET A 185 13.54 -10.89 2.13
N ILE A 186 12.41 -11.60 2.06
CA ILE A 186 12.30 -12.84 1.27
C ILE A 186 12.47 -12.54 -0.22
N THR A 187 11.71 -11.60 -0.77
CA THR A 187 11.76 -11.30 -2.20
C THR A 187 13.11 -10.74 -2.61
N HIS A 188 13.69 -9.84 -1.81
CA HIS A 188 15.01 -9.30 -2.11
C HIS A 188 16.09 -10.38 -2.14
N THR A 189 16.07 -11.31 -1.18
CA THR A 189 17.03 -12.41 -1.13
C THR A 189 16.86 -13.39 -2.30
N ILE A 190 15.62 -13.67 -2.71
CA ILE A 190 15.36 -14.55 -3.86
C ILE A 190 15.82 -13.88 -5.17
N PHE A 191 15.52 -12.60 -5.36
CA PHE A 191 15.76 -11.92 -6.62
C PHE A 191 17.24 -11.66 -6.87
N THR A 192 17.98 -11.32 -5.82
CA THR A 192 19.44 -11.22 -5.88
C THR A 192 20.09 -12.58 -6.15
N LYS A 193 19.61 -13.68 -5.53
CA LYS A 193 20.09 -15.04 -5.83
C LYS A 193 19.79 -15.50 -7.26
N MET A 194 18.68 -15.04 -7.83
CA MET A 194 18.30 -15.32 -9.22
C MET A 194 19.00 -14.39 -10.23
N ASN A 195 19.86 -13.47 -9.79
CA ASN A 195 20.48 -12.43 -10.62
C ASN A 195 19.47 -11.57 -11.40
N LEU A 196 18.26 -11.38 -10.86
CA LEU A 196 17.27 -10.49 -11.47
C LEU A 196 17.66 -9.02 -11.31
N TYR A 197 18.29 -8.68 -10.19
CA TYR A 197 18.88 -7.37 -9.94
C TYR A 197 20.03 -7.46 -8.94
N THR A 198 20.82 -6.38 -8.84
CA THR A 198 21.93 -6.26 -7.88
C THR A 198 21.60 -5.27 -6.77
N ASP A 199 22.26 -5.46 -5.63
CA ASP A 199 22.12 -4.57 -4.47
C ASP A 199 22.47 -3.11 -4.80
N ASP A 200 23.40 -2.87 -5.72
CA ASP A 200 23.84 -1.53 -6.15
C ASP A 200 22.72 -0.67 -6.72
N MET A 201 21.64 -1.29 -7.24
CA MET A 201 20.47 -0.55 -7.72
C MET A 201 19.81 0.27 -6.61
N TYR A 202 20.01 -0.09 -5.34
CA TYR A 202 19.46 0.62 -4.19
C TYR A 202 20.42 1.67 -3.60
N LYS A 203 21.61 1.86 -4.17
CA LYS A 203 22.60 2.83 -3.66
C LYS A 203 22.08 4.26 -3.83
N PHE A 204 21.91 4.98 -2.73
CA PHE A 204 21.41 6.34 -2.75
C PHE A 204 22.45 7.28 -3.37
N ALA A 205 22.07 7.99 -4.42
CA ALA A 205 22.97 8.88 -5.15
C ALA A 205 23.54 10.05 -4.31
N GLY A 206 22.97 10.35 -3.15
CA GLY A 206 23.42 11.42 -2.26
C GLY A 206 24.33 10.98 -1.11
N SER A 207 24.72 9.70 -1.00
CA SER A 207 25.57 9.21 0.11
C SER A 207 27.05 9.53 -0.04
N ASP A 208 27.49 9.92 -1.24
CA ASP A 208 28.90 10.12 -1.59
C ASP A 208 29.33 11.59 -1.46
N LYS A 209 28.61 12.39 -0.66
CA LYS A 209 28.89 13.80 -0.38
C LYS A 209 29.25 14.04 1.08
#